data_AF-A0A803J3R4-F1
#
_entry.id   AF-A0A803J3R4-F1
#
_cell.length_a   1.000
_cell.length_b   1.000
_cell.length_c   1.000
_cell.angle_alpha   90.00
_cell.angle_beta   90.00
_cell.angle_gamma   90.00
#
_symmetry.space_group_name_H-M   'P 1'
#
loop_
_entity.id
_entity.type
_entity.pdbx_description
1 polymer ?
#
loop_
_entity_poly.entity_id
_entity_poly.type
_entity_poly.pdbx_seq_one_letter_code
_entity_poly.pdbx_strand_id
1 'polypeptide(L)'
;MANRNRVQEGRKSLGMDGKREPFKTKDSNRIQCTGEQKKKKLLAIGSKVSVADKFSSLGVSLIAKRGRVPEVPVHQVQLNINAGRGTCLSEQWVEELVQAMKALNMHIEQEYALDIFTGMMVSQSCQTFRSSDIPKAVTAEMRTVLVDWLVQVHEYLGLEEETLYLAVYLMNSYLKVHKIHTALLQLLAASCLFLASKIEERLIPEPAELCFMMEDAFSKKELLKMERKILSRLKFELHYIHPLHFLRILSTIGKCPMKILYLAMYFMELTLLEAEGSMIEPALLAIGALSLAQRVSLESGSLTSDEMWHGVQQYFSYSDAQLINCQHLMAKAALRAGSMENKSTWHKYSRPQKLGVSSGSSMSNSKHLARCMRTLSTQL
;
A
#
# COMPACT_ATOMS: atom_id res chain seq x y z
N MET A 1 29.63 -57.42 30.55
CA MET A 1 28.16 -57.29 30.41
C MET A 1 27.66 -56.26 31.41
N ALA A 2 26.99 -55.21 30.89
CA ALA A 2 26.16 -54.20 31.56
C ALA A 2 26.57 -53.62 32.93
N ASN A 3 26.86 -52.31 33.02
CA ASN A 3 25.84 -51.34 33.42
C ASN A 3 26.31 -49.87 33.30
N ARG A 4 25.32 -48.98 33.09
CA ARG A 4 25.39 -47.51 33.00
C ARG A 4 25.98 -46.85 34.26
N ASN A 5 26.70 -45.74 34.11
CA ASN A 5 26.35 -44.44 34.74
C ASN A 5 27.35 -43.29 34.44
N ARG A 6 26.74 -42.10 34.21
CA ARG A 6 27.17 -40.70 34.46
C ARG A 6 28.66 -40.33 34.37
N VAL A 7 28.93 -39.29 33.57
CA VAL A 7 29.98 -38.30 33.85
C VAL A 7 29.33 -36.93 33.97
N GLN A 8 29.49 -36.34 35.17
CA GLN A 8 29.28 -34.94 35.48
C GLN A 8 30.53 -34.13 35.09
N GLU A 9 30.26 -32.90 34.63
CA GLU A 9 30.98 -31.65 34.91
C GLU A 9 32.48 -31.50 34.63
N GLY A 10 32.76 -30.55 33.72
CA GLY A 10 34.00 -29.80 33.65
C GLY A 10 33.73 -28.37 33.21
N ARG A 11 33.08 -27.57 34.06
CA ARG A 11 33.00 -26.10 33.92
C ARG A 11 34.39 -25.51 34.16
N LYS A 12 34.91 -24.75 33.19
CA LYS A 12 35.86 -23.66 33.46
C LYS A 12 35.32 -22.38 32.84
N SER A 13 35.14 -21.41 33.72
CA SER A 13 34.71 -20.04 33.52
C SER A 13 35.82 -19.18 32.91
N LEU A 14 35.47 -18.38 31.91
CA LEU A 14 36.12 -17.10 31.61
C LEU A 14 35.00 -16.08 31.40
N GLY A 15 34.84 -15.20 32.37
CA GLY A 15 33.96 -14.05 32.26
C GLY A 15 34.63 -12.96 31.42
N MET A 16 33.84 -12.34 30.55
CA MET A 16 34.05 -10.95 30.19
C MET A 16 32.73 -10.21 30.33
N ASP A 17 32.76 -9.26 31.25
CA ASP A 17 31.80 -8.21 31.48
C ASP A 17 31.63 -7.39 30.20
N GLY A 18 30.42 -7.40 29.65
CA GLY A 18 30.01 -6.55 28.54
C GLY A 18 28.65 -5.97 28.88
N LYS A 19 28.65 -4.89 29.66
CA LYS A 19 27.48 -4.04 29.91
C LYS A 19 26.85 -3.69 28.55
N ARG A 20 25.66 -4.25 28.27
CA ARG A 20 24.82 -3.78 27.17
C ARG A 20 24.39 -2.36 27.51
N GLU A 21 24.98 -1.38 26.84
CA GLU A 21 24.40 -0.04 26.82
C GLU A 21 23.03 -0.10 26.13
N PRO A 22 22.00 0.54 26.70
CA PRO A 22 20.70 0.65 26.04
C PRO A 22 20.85 1.48 24.76
N PHE A 23 20.26 0.97 23.67
CA PHE A 23 20.13 1.70 22.42
C PHE A 23 19.54 3.08 22.70
N LYS A 24 20.29 4.13 22.38
CA LYS A 24 19.87 5.52 22.45
C LYS A 24 18.57 5.68 21.66
N THR A 25 17.50 5.97 22.38
CA THR A 25 16.22 6.43 21.88
C THR A 25 16.43 7.66 21.01
N LYS A 26 16.11 7.57 19.72
CA LYS A 26 15.92 8.75 18.88
C LYS A 26 14.54 9.34 19.15
N ASP A 27 14.58 10.50 19.80
CA ASP A 27 13.65 11.62 19.73
C ASP A 27 12.17 11.35 19.97
N SER A 28 11.89 11.29 21.26
CA SER A 28 10.82 11.99 21.96
C SER A 28 10.43 13.32 21.29
N ASN A 29 9.50 13.29 20.34
CA ASN A 29 8.68 14.46 19.99
C ASN A 29 7.33 14.03 19.40
N ARG A 30 6.66 13.06 20.03
CA ARG A 30 5.19 13.01 19.99
C ARG A 30 4.70 13.86 21.14
N ILE A 31 4.39 15.12 20.85
CA ILE A 31 3.57 15.96 21.74
C ILE A 31 2.36 15.11 22.10
N GLN A 32 2.22 14.74 23.38
CA GLN A 32 0.98 14.17 23.90
C GLN A 32 -0.09 15.24 23.75
N CYS A 33 -0.76 15.26 22.59
CA CYS A 33 -1.88 16.15 22.37
C CYS A 33 -3.02 15.70 23.29
N THR A 34 -3.45 16.60 24.18
CA THR A 34 -4.61 16.39 25.04
C THR A 34 -5.85 16.09 24.19
N GLY A 35 -6.86 15.43 24.75
CA GLY A 35 -8.09 15.06 24.03
C GLY A 35 -8.75 16.24 23.29
N GLU A 36 -8.58 17.46 23.78
CA GLU A 36 -9.05 18.69 23.11
C GLU A 36 -8.20 19.10 21.89
N GLN A 37 -6.89 18.90 21.90
CA GLN A 37 -6.02 19.15 20.74
C GLN A 37 -6.28 18.12 19.64
N LYS A 38 -6.58 16.87 20.00
CA LYS A 38 -7.07 15.82 19.08
C LYS A 38 -8.42 16.21 18.44
N LYS A 39 -9.37 16.71 19.23
CA LYS A 39 -10.69 17.19 18.74
C LYS A 39 -10.59 18.42 17.83
N LYS A 40 -9.69 19.38 18.14
CA LYS A 40 -9.41 20.54 17.27
C LYS A 40 -8.74 20.15 15.96
N LYS A 41 -7.84 19.16 15.96
CA LYS A 41 -7.21 18.62 14.74
C LYS A 41 -8.24 17.89 13.86
N LEU A 42 -9.18 17.17 14.46
CA LEU A 42 -10.30 16.53 13.74
C LEU A 42 -11.26 17.56 13.11
N LEU A 43 -11.61 18.63 13.84
CA LEU A 43 -12.42 19.75 13.33
C LEU A 43 -11.71 20.52 12.20
N ALA A 44 -10.38 20.56 12.20
CA ALA A 44 -9.57 21.20 11.16
C ALA A 44 -9.35 20.34 9.91
N ILE A 45 -9.53 19.01 9.99
CA ILE A 45 -9.43 18.10 8.83
C ILE A 45 -10.72 18.10 7.99
N GLY A 46 -11.79 18.73 8.45
CA GLY A 46 -12.82 19.31 7.57
C GLY A 46 -13.47 18.33 6.60
N SER A 47 -14.31 17.43 7.10
CA SER A 47 -15.63 17.14 6.54
C SER A 47 -16.45 16.42 7.61
N LYS A 48 -17.37 17.16 8.26
CA LYS A 48 -18.47 16.56 9.03
C LYS A 48 -19.43 15.88 8.05
N VAL A 49 -18.98 14.82 7.41
CA VAL A 49 -19.86 13.92 6.70
C VAL A 49 -19.58 12.57 7.33
N SER A 50 -20.45 12.18 8.27
CA SER A 50 -20.36 10.86 8.84
C SER A 50 -20.41 9.88 7.66
N VAL A 51 -19.48 8.94 7.61
CA VAL A 51 -19.50 7.87 6.60
C VAL A 51 -20.86 7.16 6.60
N ALA A 52 -21.53 7.13 7.77
CA ALA A 52 -22.91 6.68 7.94
C ALA A 52 -23.94 7.53 7.17
N ASP A 53 -23.78 8.85 7.08
CA ASP A 53 -24.68 9.75 6.33
C ASP A 53 -24.56 9.52 4.82
N LYS A 54 -23.32 9.34 4.30
CA LYS A 54 -23.09 8.96 2.89
C LYS A 54 -23.60 7.56 2.56
N PHE A 55 -23.49 6.60 3.48
CA PHE A 55 -24.07 5.27 3.27
C PHE A 55 -25.61 5.28 3.31
N SER A 56 -26.20 6.19 4.10
CA SER A 56 -27.66 6.36 4.20
C SER A 56 -28.25 7.03 2.94
N SER A 57 -27.53 7.95 2.30
CA SER A 57 -27.96 8.59 1.05
C SER A 57 -27.89 7.67 -0.18
N LEU A 58 -27.16 6.55 -0.10
CA LEU A 58 -26.96 5.62 -1.23
C LEU A 58 -28.02 4.50 -1.35
N GLY A 59 -29.05 4.48 -0.49
CA GLY A 59 -30.32 3.79 -0.74
C GLY A 59 -30.28 2.32 -1.23
N VAL A 60 -29.59 1.41 -0.52
CA VAL A 60 -29.53 -0.02 -0.92
C VAL A 60 -30.35 -0.92 -0.01
N SER A 61 -31.41 -1.53 -0.57
CA SER A 61 -32.26 -2.55 0.06
C SER A 61 -31.69 -3.97 -0.14
N LEU A 62 -31.86 -4.81 0.88
CA LEU A 62 -31.39 -6.19 1.01
C LEU A 62 -32.19 -7.17 0.14
N ILE A 63 -31.50 -8.13 -0.50
CA ILE A 63 -31.84 -9.57 -0.63
C ILE A 63 -30.66 -10.26 -1.34
N ALA A 64 -30.15 -11.39 -0.81
CA ALA A 64 -30.00 -12.66 -1.55
C ALA A 64 -29.05 -13.72 -0.94
N LYS A 65 -29.60 -14.93 -0.99
CA LYS A 65 -29.15 -16.31 -0.73
C LYS A 65 -27.68 -16.69 -1.01
N ARG A 66 -27.27 -17.75 -0.31
CA ARG A 66 -26.00 -18.48 -0.41
C ARG A 66 -25.94 -19.35 -1.68
N GLY A 67 -24.81 -19.30 -2.37
CA GLY A 67 -24.39 -20.26 -3.40
C GLY A 67 -22.90 -20.54 -3.25
N ARG A 68 -22.50 -21.80 -3.46
CA ARG A 68 -21.14 -22.35 -3.27
C ARG A 68 -20.34 -22.20 -4.58
N VAL A 69 -19.08 -21.80 -4.51
CA VAL A 69 -18.18 -21.60 -5.68
C VAL A 69 -17.19 -22.78 -5.78
N PRO A 70 -16.97 -23.36 -6.97
CA PRO A 70 -15.96 -24.40 -7.20
C PRO A 70 -14.58 -23.80 -7.57
N GLU A 71 -13.52 -24.54 -7.24
CA GLU A 71 -12.12 -24.23 -7.57
C GLU A 71 -11.77 -24.56 -9.02
N VAL A 72 -11.00 -23.69 -9.71
CA VAL A 72 -10.30 -23.96 -10.98
C VAL A 72 -9.08 -23.00 -11.13
N PRO A 73 -8.09 -23.28 -11.99
CA PRO A 73 -6.68 -23.46 -11.65
C PRO A 73 -5.83 -22.20 -11.85
N VAL A 74 -4.61 -22.28 -11.34
CA VAL A 74 -3.54 -21.27 -11.38
C VAL A 74 -2.96 -21.16 -12.79
N HIS A 75 -3.03 -19.98 -13.40
CA HIS A 75 -2.20 -19.65 -14.56
C HIS A 75 -0.86 -19.11 -14.05
N GLN A 76 0.23 -19.76 -14.46
CA GLN A 76 1.60 -19.32 -14.21
C GLN A 76 1.85 -17.99 -14.94
N VAL A 77 2.22 -16.96 -14.18
CA VAL A 77 2.79 -15.74 -14.73
C VAL A 77 4.26 -16.04 -15.03
N GLN A 78 4.62 -16.07 -16.31
CA GLN A 78 6.02 -16.13 -16.73
C GLN A 78 6.58 -14.71 -16.68
N LEU A 79 7.58 -14.50 -15.81
CA LEU A 79 8.61 -13.52 -16.08
C LEU A 79 9.19 -13.88 -17.47
N ASN A 80 9.48 -12.89 -18.30
CA ASN A 80 10.36 -13.03 -19.46
C ASN A 80 11.78 -13.27 -18.94
N ILE A 81 11.95 -14.46 -18.38
CA ILE A 81 13.20 -15.19 -18.25
C ILE A 81 13.13 -16.11 -19.46
N ASN A 82 14.06 -15.97 -20.41
CA ASN A 82 14.19 -16.87 -21.54
C ASN A 82 14.00 -18.32 -21.08
N ALA A 83 12.83 -18.89 -21.40
CA ALA A 83 12.44 -20.22 -20.96
C ALA A 83 13.27 -21.24 -21.71
N GLY A 84 14.46 -21.53 -21.19
CA GLY A 84 15.40 -22.47 -21.76
C GLY A 84 16.83 -22.06 -21.44
N ARG A 85 17.38 -22.66 -20.38
CA ARG A 85 18.71 -22.46 -19.76
C ARG A 85 18.70 -21.37 -18.68
N GLY A 86 18.98 -21.79 -17.45
CA GLY A 86 19.22 -20.87 -16.33
C GLY A 86 20.22 -19.80 -16.74
N THR A 87 19.84 -18.54 -16.61
CA THR A 87 20.72 -17.40 -16.85
C THR A 87 20.41 -16.30 -15.84
N CYS A 88 21.50 -15.79 -15.27
CA CYS A 88 21.59 -14.78 -14.21
C CYS A 88 20.89 -13.48 -14.64
N LEU A 89 20.24 -12.76 -13.72
CA LEU A 89 20.11 -11.30 -13.89
C LEU A 89 21.51 -10.75 -14.16
N SER A 90 21.65 -9.67 -14.96
CA SER A 90 22.99 -9.12 -15.19
C SER A 90 23.66 -8.86 -13.84
N GLU A 91 24.95 -9.22 -13.71
CA GLU A 91 25.70 -8.99 -12.46
C GLU A 91 25.58 -7.53 -12.03
N GLN A 92 25.58 -6.62 -13.01
CA GLN A 92 25.30 -5.20 -12.83
C GLN A 92 23.96 -4.91 -12.12
N TRP A 93 22.85 -5.55 -12.50
CA TRP A 93 21.56 -5.33 -11.84
C TRP A 93 21.57 -5.80 -10.39
N VAL A 94 22.21 -6.94 -10.13
CA VAL A 94 22.33 -7.47 -8.76
C VAL A 94 23.14 -6.50 -7.89
N GLU A 95 24.24 -5.97 -8.43
CA GLU A 95 25.03 -4.95 -7.75
C GLU A 95 24.21 -3.67 -7.48
N GLU A 96 23.50 -3.15 -8.49
CA GLU A 96 22.63 -1.97 -8.34
C GLU A 96 21.55 -2.20 -7.27
N LEU A 97 20.93 -3.38 -7.25
CA LEU A 97 19.93 -3.77 -6.25
C LEU A 97 20.52 -3.82 -4.84
N VAL A 98 21.70 -4.42 -4.66
CA VAL A 98 22.41 -4.47 -3.38
C VAL A 98 22.74 -3.05 -2.90
N GLN A 99 23.24 -2.19 -3.79
CA GLN A 99 23.54 -0.78 -3.45
C GLN A 99 22.27 0.01 -3.11
N ALA A 100 21.16 -0.25 -3.79
CA ALA A 100 19.88 0.36 -3.47
C ALA A 100 19.39 -0.05 -2.08
N MET A 101 19.48 -1.34 -1.73
CA MET A 101 19.11 -1.83 -0.40
C MET A 101 20.01 -1.23 0.70
N LYS A 102 21.32 -1.08 0.46
CA LYS A 102 22.22 -0.32 1.36
C LYS A 102 21.74 1.11 1.58
N ALA A 103 21.41 1.83 0.50
CA ALA A 103 20.96 3.21 0.58
C ALA A 103 19.60 3.35 1.30
N LEU A 104 18.78 2.29 1.30
CA LEU A 104 17.52 2.20 2.05
C LEU A 104 17.72 1.77 3.51
N ASN A 105 18.96 1.69 4.01
CA ASN A 105 19.33 1.21 5.35
C ASN A 105 19.00 -0.27 5.62
N MET A 106 18.92 -1.09 4.57
CA MET A 106 18.67 -2.53 4.65
C MET A 106 19.99 -3.32 4.64
N HIS A 107 20.83 -3.06 5.65
CA HIS A 107 22.21 -3.57 5.70
C HIS A 107 22.32 -5.09 5.90
N ILE A 108 21.28 -5.75 6.42
CA ILE A 108 21.32 -7.21 6.64
C ILE A 108 20.69 -7.90 5.42
N GLU A 109 19.59 -7.35 4.94
CA GLU A 109 18.79 -7.89 3.85
C GLU A 109 19.49 -7.80 2.50
N GLN A 110 20.46 -6.89 2.34
CA GLN A 110 21.26 -6.74 1.12
C GLN A 110 21.97 -8.03 0.68
N GLU A 111 22.35 -8.92 1.61
CA GLU A 111 23.01 -10.19 1.27
C GLU A 111 22.05 -11.14 0.55
N TYR A 112 20.75 -10.98 0.81
CA TYR A 112 19.64 -11.71 0.21
C TYR A 112 18.88 -10.86 -0.81
N ALA A 113 19.48 -9.79 -1.31
CA ALA A 113 18.81 -8.81 -2.15
C ALA A 113 18.10 -9.45 -3.35
N LEU A 114 18.84 -10.32 -4.05
CA LEU A 114 18.32 -11.05 -5.21
C LEU A 114 17.19 -12.01 -4.83
N ASP A 115 17.35 -12.76 -3.74
CA ASP A 115 16.37 -13.74 -3.27
C ASP A 115 15.07 -13.05 -2.84
N ILE A 116 15.18 -11.96 -2.09
CA ILE A 116 14.05 -11.15 -1.63
C ILE A 116 13.31 -10.57 -2.84
N PHE A 117 14.04 -9.92 -3.76
CA PHE A 117 13.42 -9.29 -4.92
C PHE A 117 12.77 -10.31 -5.84
N THR A 118 13.43 -11.45 -6.10
CA THR A 118 12.87 -12.55 -6.90
C THR A 118 11.65 -13.16 -6.21
N GLY A 119 11.72 -13.38 -4.90
CA GLY A 119 10.61 -13.86 -4.09
C GLY A 119 9.40 -12.93 -4.14
N MET A 120 9.62 -11.62 -4.03
CA MET A 120 8.57 -10.61 -4.21
C MET A 120 7.97 -10.67 -5.61
N MET A 121 8.82 -10.76 -6.65
CA MET A 121 8.38 -10.83 -8.04
C MET A 121 7.49 -12.05 -8.32
N VAL A 122 7.83 -13.21 -7.75
CA VAL A 122 7.06 -14.45 -7.92
C VAL A 122 5.77 -14.44 -7.08
N SER A 123 5.83 -13.94 -5.84
CA SER A 123 4.70 -14.03 -4.90
C SER A 123 3.56 -13.05 -5.24
N GLN A 124 3.87 -11.92 -5.88
CA GLN A 124 2.91 -10.84 -6.09
C GLN A 124 1.70 -11.26 -6.96
N SER A 125 1.90 -12.16 -7.93
CA SER A 125 0.84 -12.55 -8.88
C SER A 125 -0.33 -13.24 -8.16
N CYS A 126 -0.04 -14.00 -7.08
CA CYS A 126 -1.04 -14.65 -6.25
C CYS A 126 -1.89 -13.69 -5.40
N GLN A 127 -1.49 -12.42 -5.32
CA GLN A 127 -2.13 -11.40 -4.48
C GLN A 127 -2.92 -10.36 -5.30
N THR A 128 -3.06 -10.58 -6.62
CA THR A 128 -3.90 -9.76 -7.48
C THR A 128 -5.36 -10.23 -7.45
N PHE A 129 -6.29 -9.27 -7.54
CA PHE A 129 -7.71 -9.55 -7.56
C PHE A 129 -8.23 -9.70 -9.00
N ARG A 130 -9.24 -10.56 -9.19
CA ARG A 130 -10.00 -10.64 -10.44
C ARG A 130 -11.20 -9.70 -10.37
N SER A 131 -11.74 -9.30 -11.53
CA SER A 131 -12.99 -8.52 -11.60
C SER A 131 -14.16 -9.19 -10.86
N SER A 132 -14.21 -10.53 -10.87
CA SER A 132 -15.22 -11.31 -10.15
C SER A 132 -15.09 -11.28 -8.62
N ASP A 133 -13.93 -10.87 -8.09
CA ASP A 133 -13.64 -10.93 -6.66
C ASP A 133 -14.25 -9.76 -5.88
N ILE A 134 -14.68 -8.70 -6.55
CA ILE A 134 -15.28 -7.52 -5.92
C ILE A 134 -16.77 -7.78 -5.69
N PRO A 135 -17.25 -7.83 -4.42
CA PRO A 135 -18.65 -8.16 -4.18
C PRO A 135 -19.59 -7.13 -4.77
N LYS A 136 -20.57 -7.58 -5.56
CA LYS A 136 -21.62 -6.72 -6.14
C LYS A 136 -22.39 -5.89 -5.12
N ALA A 137 -22.43 -6.34 -3.86
CA ALA A 137 -23.10 -5.65 -2.75
C ALA A 137 -22.35 -4.40 -2.26
N VAL A 138 -21.06 -4.27 -2.58
CA VAL A 138 -20.26 -3.08 -2.30
C VAL A 138 -20.04 -2.38 -3.63
N THR A 139 -20.72 -1.24 -3.84
CA THR A 139 -20.54 -0.47 -5.07
C THR A 139 -19.14 0.13 -5.12
N ALA A 140 -18.66 0.46 -6.32
CA ALA A 140 -17.37 1.13 -6.48
C ALA A 140 -17.31 2.44 -5.68
N GLU A 141 -18.40 3.22 -5.69
CA GLU A 141 -18.53 4.47 -4.93
C GLU A 141 -18.41 4.27 -3.42
N MET A 142 -19.11 3.27 -2.87
CA MET A 142 -19.03 2.92 -1.45
C MET A 142 -17.60 2.58 -1.03
N ARG A 143 -16.89 1.82 -1.88
CA ARG A 143 -15.48 1.49 -1.66
C ARG A 143 -14.60 2.74 -1.72
N THR A 144 -14.80 3.61 -2.72
CA THR A 144 -14.03 4.87 -2.84
C THR A 144 -14.20 5.74 -1.60
N VAL A 145 -15.43 5.94 -1.11
CA VAL A 145 -15.69 6.71 0.12
C VAL A 145 -15.02 6.06 1.34
N LEU A 146 -15.09 4.73 1.45
CA LEU A 146 -14.51 3.99 2.57
C LEU A 146 -12.97 4.05 2.57
N VAL A 147 -12.34 3.89 1.42
CA VAL A 147 -10.87 3.98 1.28
C VAL A 147 -10.40 5.42 1.51
N ASP A 148 -11.12 6.42 1.00
CA ASP A 148 -10.81 7.83 1.26
C ASP A 148 -10.85 8.15 2.77
N TRP A 149 -11.89 7.68 3.48
CA TRP A 149 -11.95 7.78 4.93
C TRP A 149 -10.77 7.05 5.60
N LEU A 150 -10.41 5.87 5.12
CA LEU A 150 -9.27 5.11 5.66
C LEU A 150 -7.95 5.88 5.53
N VAL A 151 -7.74 6.60 4.43
CA VAL A 151 -6.59 7.51 4.23
C VAL A 151 -6.58 8.61 5.30
N GLN A 152 -7.73 9.20 5.62
CA GLN A 152 -7.82 10.23 6.68
C GLN A 152 -7.45 9.65 8.05
N VAL A 153 -7.95 8.45 8.37
CA VAL A 153 -7.66 7.79 9.65
C VAL A 153 -6.19 7.40 9.75
N HIS A 154 -5.63 6.83 8.69
CA HIS A 154 -4.22 6.51 8.54
C HIS A 154 -3.32 7.72 8.80
N GLU A 155 -3.61 8.84 8.14
CA GLU A 155 -2.89 10.11 8.29
C GLU A 155 -3.02 10.71 9.70
N TYR A 156 -4.21 10.60 10.30
CA TYR A 156 -4.46 11.13 11.63
C TYR A 156 -3.65 10.37 12.69
N LEU A 157 -3.58 9.05 12.57
CA LEU A 157 -2.83 8.18 13.46
C LEU A 157 -1.31 8.29 13.25
N GLY A 158 -0.89 8.74 12.06
CA GLY A 158 0.51 8.91 11.69
C GLY A 158 1.20 7.56 11.46
N LEU A 159 0.50 6.66 10.76
CA LEU A 159 0.96 5.31 10.44
C LEU A 159 1.84 5.34 9.17
N GLU A 160 2.69 4.32 9.00
CA GLU A 160 3.51 4.12 7.82
C GLU A 160 2.65 3.81 6.58
N GLU A 161 3.17 4.12 5.39
CA GLU A 161 2.41 3.98 4.15
C GLU A 161 2.06 2.52 3.84
N GLU A 162 2.96 1.60 4.18
CA GLU A 162 2.79 0.15 4.09
C GLU A 162 1.52 -0.31 4.81
N THR A 163 1.24 0.26 5.99
CA THR A 163 0.07 -0.06 6.81
C THR A 163 -1.23 0.24 6.07
N LEU A 164 -1.31 1.35 5.32
CA LEU A 164 -2.49 1.69 4.50
C LEU A 164 -2.70 0.67 3.38
N TYR A 165 -1.65 0.35 2.63
CA TYR A 165 -1.72 -0.61 1.53
C TYR A 165 -2.17 -1.99 2.02
N LEU A 166 -1.58 -2.46 3.12
CA LEU A 166 -1.97 -3.73 3.73
C LEU A 166 -3.41 -3.70 4.25
N ALA A 167 -3.86 -2.60 4.88
CA ALA A 167 -5.23 -2.47 5.35
C ALA A 167 -6.25 -2.60 4.20
N VAL A 168 -6.01 -1.91 3.07
CA VAL A 168 -6.86 -1.98 1.88
C VAL A 168 -6.82 -3.36 1.25
N TYR A 169 -5.64 -4.00 1.20
CA TYR A 169 -5.50 -5.38 0.73
C TYR A 169 -6.32 -6.35 1.58
N LEU A 170 -6.16 -6.32 2.91
CA LEU A 170 -6.91 -7.19 3.83
C LEU A 170 -8.42 -6.97 3.75
N MET A 171 -8.85 -5.71 3.58
CA MET A 171 -10.26 -5.38 3.36
C MET A 171 -10.79 -6.04 2.09
N ASN A 172 -10.10 -5.89 0.96
CA ASN A 172 -10.50 -6.50 -0.31
C ASN A 172 -10.47 -8.04 -0.22
N SER A 173 -9.45 -8.62 0.40
CA SER A 173 -9.33 -10.07 0.64
C SER A 173 -10.49 -10.61 1.48
N TYR A 174 -10.91 -9.87 2.51
CA TYR A 174 -12.07 -10.26 3.33
C TYR A 174 -13.37 -10.19 2.52
N LEU A 175 -13.57 -9.10 1.77
CA LEU A 175 -14.74 -8.91 0.93
C LEU A 175 -14.86 -10.00 -0.15
N LYS A 176 -13.74 -10.44 -0.73
CA LYS A 176 -13.70 -11.56 -1.70
C LYS A 176 -14.31 -12.85 -1.16
N VAL A 177 -14.09 -13.16 0.12
CA VAL A 177 -14.50 -14.44 0.72
C VAL A 177 -15.71 -14.33 1.67
N HIS A 178 -16.16 -13.11 1.97
CA HIS A 178 -17.24 -12.88 2.92
C HIS A 178 -18.18 -11.74 2.52
N LYS A 179 -19.48 -12.05 2.48
CA LYS A 179 -20.54 -11.03 2.34
C LYS A 179 -20.74 -10.32 3.67
N ILE A 180 -20.70 -8.99 3.65
CA ILE A 180 -20.92 -8.14 4.81
C ILE A 180 -22.06 -7.16 4.56
N HIS A 181 -22.77 -6.77 5.61
CA HIS A 181 -23.74 -5.68 5.54
C HIS A 181 -23.03 -4.34 5.40
N THR A 182 -23.61 -3.46 4.58
CA THR A 182 -23.07 -2.11 4.29
C THR A 182 -22.81 -1.30 5.56
N ALA A 183 -23.71 -1.39 6.55
CA ALA A 183 -23.57 -0.75 7.86
C ALA A 183 -22.32 -1.18 8.65
N LEU A 184 -21.67 -2.31 8.32
CA LEU A 184 -20.48 -2.80 9.01
C LEU A 184 -19.18 -2.55 8.22
N LEU A 185 -19.24 -1.85 7.09
CA LEU A 185 -18.08 -1.60 6.24
C LEU A 185 -17.02 -0.74 6.94
N GLN A 186 -17.45 0.29 7.67
CA GLN A 186 -16.53 1.14 8.44
C GLN A 186 -15.81 0.33 9.54
N LEU A 187 -16.54 -0.52 10.27
CA LEU A 187 -15.97 -1.43 11.27
C LEU A 187 -14.98 -2.42 10.64
N LEU A 188 -15.29 -2.95 9.46
CA LEU A 188 -14.38 -3.83 8.70
C LEU A 188 -13.09 -3.08 8.35
N ALA A 189 -13.18 -1.91 7.73
CA ALA A 189 -12.03 -1.12 7.32
C ALA A 189 -11.14 -0.72 8.52
N ALA A 190 -11.74 -0.27 9.62
CA ALA A 190 -11.02 0.06 10.85
C ALA A 190 -10.30 -1.17 11.44
N SER A 191 -10.96 -2.33 11.42
CA SER A 191 -10.37 -3.59 11.90
C SER A 191 -9.23 -4.08 11.01
N CYS A 192 -9.33 -3.90 9.69
CA CYS A 192 -8.25 -4.18 8.75
C CYS A 192 -7.05 -3.24 8.98
N LEU A 193 -7.28 -1.95 9.23
CA LEU A 193 -6.22 -1.01 9.60
C LEU A 193 -5.57 -1.37 10.93
N PHE A 194 -6.35 -1.79 11.92
CA PHE A 194 -5.82 -2.27 13.19
C PHE A 194 -4.94 -3.51 13.03
N LEU A 195 -5.38 -4.47 12.20
CA LEU A 195 -4.61 -5.66 11.88
C LEU A 195 -3.31 -5.31 11.14
N ALA A 196 -3.39 -4.46 10.12
CA ALA A 196 -2.22 -3.98 9.39
C ALA A 196 -1.24 -3.27 10.32
N SER A 197 -1.73 -2.45 11.25
CA SER A 197 -0.89 -1.76 12.23
C SER A 197 -0.12 -2.75 13.12
N LYS A 198 -0.72 -3.87 13.49
CA LYS A 198 -0.01 -4.92 14.27
C LYS A 198 1.06 -5.67 13.48
N ILE A 199 1.04 -5.57 12.16
CA ILE A 199 2.02 -6.22 11.27
C ILE A 199 3.16 -5.27 10.97
N GLU A 200 2.85 -4.02 10.63
CA GLU A 200 3.82 -3.05 10.10
C GLU A 200 4.36 -2.08 11.17
N GLU A 201 3.59 -1.76 12.22
CA GLU A 201 3.92 -0.67 13.13
C GLU A 201 4.68 -1.13 14.37
N ARG A 202 5.64 -0.30 14.78
CA ARG A 202 6.28 -0.45 16.09
C ARG A 202 5.35 -0.04 17.23
N LEU A 203 4.51 0.96 16.99
CA LEU A 203 3.57 1.52 17.96
C LEU A 203 2.15 1.41 17.42
N ILE A 204 1.44 0.39 17.91
CA ILE A 204 0.09 0.08 17.46
C ILE A 204 -0.90 1.05 18.12
N PRO A 205 -1.85 1.64 17.39
CA PRO A 205 -2.90 2.49 17.97
C PRO A 205 -3.78 1.70 18.94
N GLU A 206 -4.28 2.33 20.00
CA GLU A 206 -5.18 1.64 20.90
C GLU A 206 -6.56 1.41 20.24
N PRO A 207 -7.26 0.31 20.55
CA PRO A 207 -8.63 0.08 20.07
C PRO A 207 -9.58 1.25 20.33
N ALA A 208 -9.40 1.97 21.45
CA ALA A 208 -10.20 3.13 21.80
C ALA A 208 -9.98 4.30 20.82
N GLU A 209 -8.76 4.50 20.32
CA GLU A 209 -8.48 5.51 19.31
C GLU A 209 -9.21 5.20 18.00
N LEU A 210 -9.27 3.94 17.59
CA LEU A 210 -10.02 3.54 16.39
C LEU A 210 -11.54 3.64 16.57
N CYS A 211 -12.08 3.34 17.77
CA CYS A 211 -13.49 3.57 18.06
C CYS A 211 -13.84 5.05 17.96
N PHE A 212 -12.98 5.92 18.50
CA PHE A 212 -13.11 7.37 18.38
C PHE A 212 -13.11 7.84 16.92
N MET A 213 -12.25 7.26 16.06
CA MET A 213 -12.22 7.59 14.62
C MET A 213 -13.49 7.15 13.86
N MET A 214 -14.25 6.21 14.42
CA MET A 214 -15.58 5.81 13.93
C MET A 214 -16.71 6.53 14.67
N GLU A 215 -16.43 7.67 15.32
CA GLU A 215 -17.40 8.45 16.10
C GLU A 215 -18.11 7.62 17.19
N ASP A 216 -17.40 6.63 17.75
CA ASP A 216 -17.91 5.68 18.73
C ASP A 216 -19.17 4.90 18.27
N ALA A 217 -19.40 4.82 16.95
CA ALA A 217 -20.48 4.01 16.36
C ALA A 217 -20.34 2.52 16.65
N PHE A 218 -19.12 2.07 16.99
CA PHE A 218 -18.82 0.69 17.37
C PHE A 218 -17.97 0.65 18.63
N SER A 219 -18.26 -0.32 19.48
CA SER A 219 -17.51 -0.58 20.71
C SER A 219 -16.18 -1.29 20.45
N LYS A 220 -15.23 -1.17 21.39
CA LYS A 220 -13.99 -1.96 21.41
C LYS A 220 -14.26 -3.47 21.27
N LYS A 221 -15.34 -3.97 21.88
CA LYS A 221 -15.72 -5.39 21.81
C LYS A 221 -16.09 -5.80 20.38
N GLU A 222 -16.78 -4.94 19.64
CA GLU A 222 -17.16 -5.18 18.25
C GLU A 222 -15.95 -5.12 17.32
N LEU A 223 -15.05 -4.15 17.51
CA LEU A 223 -13.78 -4.07 16.79
C LEU A 223 -12.98 -5.38 16.94
N LEU A 224 -12.74 -5.84 18.18
CA LEU A 224 -12.00 -7.08 18.46
C LEU A 224 -12.77 -8.34 17.99
N LYS A 225 -14.09 -8.28 17.87
CA LYS A 225 -14.89 -9.38 17.28
C LYS A 225 -14.74 -9.41 15.77
N MET A 226 -14.74 -8.25 15.11
CA MET A 226 -14.52 -8.14 13.67
C MET A 226 -13.10 -8.58 13.30
N GLU A 227 -12.09 -8.12 14.05
CA GLU A 227 -10.70 -8.57 13.91
C GLU A 227 -10.58 -10.10 13.88
N ARG A 228 -11.13 -10.79 14.89
CA ARG A 228 -11.11 -12.26 14.95
C ARG A 228 -11.82 -12.90 13.76
N LYS A 229 -12.90 -12.29 13.27
CA LYS A 229 -13.58 -12.77 12.05
C LYS A 229 -12.68 -12.63 10.82
N ILE A 230 -11.95 -11.52 10.68
CA ILE A 230 -11.04 -11.30 9.56
C ILE A 230 -9.93 -12.35 9.59
N LEU A 231 -9.24 -12.50 10.73
CA LEU A 231 -8.19 -13.51 10.91
C LEU A 231 -8.67 -14.93 10.57
N SER A 232 -9.85 -15.30 11.07
CA SER A 232 -10.44 -16.62 10.81
C SER A 232 -10.82 -16.83 9.34
N ARG A 233 -11.37 -15.80 8.67
CA ARG A 233 -11.78 -15.91 7.25
C ARG A 233 -10.59 -15.92 6.30
N LEU A 234 -9.54 -15.18 6.63
CA LEU A 234 -8.30 -15.14 5.86
C LEU A 234 -7.32 -16.25 6.25
N LYS A 235 -7.68 -17.13 7.20
CA LYS A 235 -6.81 -18.22 7.68
C LYS A 235 -5.41 -17.74 8.11
N PHE A 236 -5.33 -16.53 8.68
CA PHE A 236 -4.07 -15.87 9.04
C PHE A 236 -3.10 -15.62 7.86
N GLU A 237 -3.57 -15.69 6.61
CA GLU A 237 -2.83 -15.25 5.43
C GLU A 237 -2.94 -13.72 5.34
N LEU A 238 -2.02 -13.03 6.03
CA LEU A 238 -2.01 -11.56 6.15
C LEU A 238 -0.87 -10.91 5.36
N HIS A 239 -0.06 -11.69 4.67
CA HIS A 239 1.08 -11.19 3.92
C HIS A 239 0.63 -10.47 2.64
N TYR A 240 1.28 -9.35 2.33
CA TYR A 240 1.09 -8.58 1.10
C TYR A 240 2.44 -8.13 0.55
N ILE A 241 2.64 -8.23 -0.76
CA ILE A 241 3.79 -7.67 -1.46
C ILE A 241 3.48 -6.20 -1.75
N HIS A 242 4.16 -5.32 -1.03
CA HIS A 242 3.89 -3.89 -1.11
C HIS A 242 4.46 -3.29 -2.40
N PRO A 243 3.65 -2.56 -3.19
CA PRO A 243 4.14 -1.84 -4.36
C PRO A 243 5.14 -0.73 -3.98
N LEU A 244 5.07 -0.24 -2.73
CA LEU A 244 6.02 0.71 -2.16
C LEU A 244 7.46 0.17 -2.12
N HIS A 245 7.65 -1.13 -1.86
CA HIS A 245 8.99 -1.73 -1.82
C HIS A 245 9.63 -1.69 -3.21
N PHE A 246 8.89 -2.09 -4.26
CA PHE A 246 9.35 -1.97 -5.63
C PHE A 246 9.65 -0.51 -6.00
N LEU A 247 8.76 0.42 -5.65
CA LEU A 247 8.95 1.84 -5.96
C LEU A 247 10.21 2.41 -5.32
N ARG A 248 10.46 2.12 -4.03
CA ARG A 248 11.64 2.61 -3.30
C ARG A 248 12.93 2.04 -3.89
N ILE A 249 12.98 0.74 -4.17
CA ILE A 249 14.13 0.09 -4.80
C ILE A 249 14.41 0.72 -6.17
N LEU A 250 13.39 0.78 -7.04
CA LEU A 250 13.53 1.30 -8.40
C LEU A 250 13.91 2.78 -8.45
N SER A 251 13.28 3.60 -7.60
CA SER A 251 13.64 5.02 -7.50
C SER A 251 15.07 5.24 -7.00
N THR A 252 15.57 4.36 -6.13
CA THR A 252 16.95 4.41 -5.62
C THR A 252 17.95 4.00 -6.69
N ILE A 253 17.68 2.91 -7.42
CA ILE A 253 18.51 2.48 -8.57
C ILE A 253 18.56 3.57 -9.64
N GLY A 254 17.40 4.13 -9.99
CA GLY A 254 17.29 5.23 -10.94
C GLY A 254 17.70 6.59 -10.40
N LYS A 255 18.24 6.67 -9.17
CA LYS A 255 18.66 7.91 -8.48
C LYS A 255 17.65 9.06 -8.60
N CYS A 256 16.36 8.72 -8.54
CA CYS A 256 15.29 9.65 -8.80
C CYS A 256 15.19 10.70 -7.67
N PRO A 257 15.02 11.99 -8.00
CA PRO A 257 14.77 13.02 -7.01
C PRO A 257 13.55 12.71 -6.13
N MET A 258 13.60 13.12 -4.86
CA MET A 258 12.50 12.91 -3.89
C MET A 258 11.14 13.41 -4.38
N LYS A 259 11.11 14.49 -5.17
CA LYS A 259 9.88 15.01 -5.78
C LYS A 259 9.23 14.01 -6.73
N ILE A 260 10.03 13.28 -7.51
CA ILE A 260 9.53 12.21 -8.38
C ILE A 260 9.00 11.06 -7.54
N LEU A 261 9.73 10.67 -6.48
CA LEU A 261 9.28 9.61 -5.59
C LEU A 261 7.92 9.94 -4.95
N TYR A 262 7.74 11.15 -4.42
CA TYR A 262 6.44 11.56 -3.87
C TYR A 262 5.34 11.63 -4.92
N LEU A 263 5.65 12.09 -6.14
CA LEU A 263 4.68 12.11 -7.23
C LEU A 263 4.28 10.69 -7.67
N ALA A 264 5.22 9.75 -7.71
CA ALA A 264 4.94 8.34 -7.99
C ALA A 264 4.12 7.71 -6.86
N MET A 265 4.47 7.96 -5.59
CA MET A 265 3.67 7.53 -4.44
C MET A 265 2.23 8.07 -4.51
N TYR A 266 2.06 9.34 -4.90
CA TYR A 266 0.75 9.94 -5.10
C TYR A 266 -0.08 9.19 -6.17
N PHE A 267 0.48 8.97 -7.36
CA PHE A 267 -0.21 8.23 -8.42
C PHE A 267 -0.58 6.81 -8.01
N MET A 268 0.32 6.14 -7.30
CA MET A 268 0.11 4.77 -6.82
C MET A 268 -0.88 4.70 -5.66
N GLU A 269 -0.98 5.72 -4.81
CA GLU A 269 -1.95 5.73 -3.71
C GLU A 269 -3.37 6.01 -4.23
N LEU A 270 -3.50 6.83 -5.27
CA LEU A 270 -4.78 7.06 -5.94
C LEU A 270 -5.39 5.77 -6.50
N THR A 271 -4.58 4.79 -6.91
CA THR A 271 -5.12 3.51 -7.38
C THR A 271 -5.79 2.70 -6.26
N LEU A 272 -5.57 3.03 -4.98
CA LEU A 272 -6.30 2.42 -3.88
C LEU A 272 -7.79 2.81 -3.91
N LEU A 273 -8.14 4.00 -4.42
CA LEU A 273 -9.53 4.45 -4.53
C LEU A 273 -10.27 3.79 -5.70
N GLU A 274 -9.53 3.33 -6.70
CA GLU A 274 -10.05 2.66 -7.90
C GLU A 274 -10.10 1.14 -7.70
N ALA A 275 -11.20 0.51 -8.13
CA ALA A 275 -11.36 -0.94 -8.03
C ALA A 275 -10.35 -1.68 -8.92
N GLU A 276 -10.11 -1.16 -10.13
CA GLU A 276 -9.18 -1.75 -11.10
C GLU A 276 -7.74 -1.77 -10.58
N GLY A 277 -7.36 -0.86 -9.67
CA GLY A 277 -6.02 -0.82 -9.08
C GLY A 277 -5.65 -2.09 -8.32
N SER A 278 -6.65 -2.78 -7.73
CA SER A 278 -6.44 -4.07 -7.04
C SER A 278 -6.17 -5.25 -7.98
N MET A 279 -6.43 -5.07 -9.29
CA MET A 279 -6.22 -6.09 -10.32
C MET A 279 -4.84 -5.99 -10.99
N ILE A 280 -4.06 -4.96 -10.65
CA ILE A 280 -2.73 -4.70 -11.20
C ILE A 280 -1.68 -5.25 -10.24
N GLU A 281 -0.65 -5.91 -10.77
CA GLU A 281 0.46 -6.40 -9.98
C GLU A 281 1.23 -5.25 -9.28
N PRO A 282 1.67 -5.44 -8.02
CA PRO A 282 2.43 -4.45 -7.27
C PRO A 282 3.66 -3.86 -8.00
N ALA A 283 4.45 -4.68 -8.69
CA ALA A 283 5.59 -4.21 -9.46
C ALA A 283 5.16 -3.35 -10.65
N LEU A 284 4.10 -3.73 -11.37
CA LEU A 284 3.55 -2.93 -12.47
C LEU A 284 2.96 -1.60 -11.98
N LEU A 285 2.34 -1.57 -10.79
CA LEU A 285 1.93 -0.31 -10.15
C LEU A 285 3.14 0.59 -9.88
N ALA A 286 4.21 0.06 -9.30
CA ALA A 286 5.42 0.83 -9.00
C ALA A 286 6.08 1.39 -10.27
N ILE A 287 6.25 0.56 -11.30
CA ILE A 287 6.86 0.93 -12.60
C ILE A 287 5.99 1.95 -13.32
N GLY A 288 4.67 1.72 -13.37
CA GLY A 288 3.69 2.62 -13.97
C GLY A 288 3.70 4.00 -13.31
N ALA A 289 3.72 4.02 -11.98
CA ALA A 289 3.74 5.25 -11.21
C ALA A 289 5.06 6.04 -11.39
N LEU A 290 6.21 5.34 -11.33
CA LEU A 290 7.53 5.97 -11.49
C LEU A 290 7.71 6.56 -12.89
N SER A 291 7.38 5.78 -13.93
CA SER A 291 7.47 6.22 -15.32
C SER A 291 6.51 7.38 -15.64
N LEU A 292 5.28 7.34 -15.09
CA LEU A 292 4.34 8.46 -15.22
C LEU A 292 4.85 9.72 -14.52
N ALA A 293 5.39 9.58 -13.30
CA ALA A 293 5.95 10.69 -12.55
C ALA A 293 7.14 11.35 -13.26
N GLN A 294 8.05 10.56 -13.83
CA GLN A 294 9.16 11.07 -14.64
C GLN A 294 8.66 11.82 -15.88
N ARG A 295 7.68 11.25 -16.61
CA ARG A 295 7.10 11.89 -17.81
C ARG A 295 6.45 13.23 -17.49
N VAL A 296 5.61 13.27 -16.45
CA VAL A 296 4.94 14.50 -15.98
C VAL A 296 5.96 15.54 -15.52
N SER A 297 7.02 15.11 -14.83
CA SER A 297 8.08 15.99 -14.35
C SER A 297 8.90 16.57 -15.51
N LEU A 298 9.23 15.76 -16.52
CA LEU A 298 9.94 16.17 -17.74
C LEU A 298 9.14 17.21 -18.53
N GLU A 299 7.85 16.98 -18.75
CA GLU A 299 6.97 17.92 -19.45
C GLU A 299 6.84 19.28 -18.73
N SER A 300 6.93 19.26 -17.41
CA SER A 300 6.87 20.47 -16.58
C SER A 300 8.21 21.21 -16.46
N GLY A 301 9.30 20.66 -17.03
CA GLY A 301 10.67 21.18 -16.85
C GLY A 301 11.23 20.97 -15.45
N SER A 302 10.58 20.16 -14.61
CA SER A 302 11.05 19.82 -13.25
C SER A 302 12.08 18.69 -13.23
N LEU A 303 12.30 18.03 -14.37
CA LEU A 303 13.29 17.00 -14.59
C LEU A 303 13.94 17.24 -15.96
N THR A 304 15.26 17.09 -16.06
CA THR A 304 15.97 17.14 -17.34
C THR A 304 16.02 15.76 -18.01
N SER A 305 16.27 15.71 -19.33
CA SER A 305 16.41 14.44 -20.04
C SER A 305 17.58 13.60 -19.51
N ASP A 306 18.64 14.22 -19.00
CA ASP A 306 19.82 13.53 -18.46
C ASP A 306 19.54 12.87 -17.09
N GLU A 307 18.56 13.39 -16.33
CA GLU A 307 18.14 12.84 -15.04
C GLU A 307 17.05 11.77 -15.18
N MET A 308 16.52 11.56 -16.40
CA MET A 308 15.49 10.56 -16.65
C MET A 308 16.10 9.16 -16.67
N TRP A 309 15.58 8.28 -15.81
CA TRP A 309 15.98 6.89 -15.83
C TRP A 309 15.18 6.11 -16.89
N HIS A 310 15.85 5.70 -17.96
CA HIS A 310 15.25 4.92 -19.06
C HIS A 310 15.25 3.40 -18.82
N GLY A 311 15.96 2.94 -17.78
CA GLY A 311 16.22 1.52 -17.55
C GLY A 311 15.05 0.73 -16.96
N VAL A 312 13.97 1.36 -16.47
CA VAL A 312 12.94 0.64 -15.70
C VAL A 312 12.40 -0.56 -16.47
N GLN A 313 12.05 -0.39 -17.74
CA GLN A 313 11.37 -1.42 -18.53
C GLN A 313 12.28 -2.59 -18.91
N GLN A 314 13.60 -2.40 -18.92
CA GLN A 314 14.54 -3.44 -19.37
C GLN A 314 14.66 -4.62 -18.39
N TYR A 315 14.24 -4.42 -17.13
CA TYR A 315 14.32 -5.43 -16.08
C TYR A 315 13.01 -6.19 -15.86
N PHE A 316 11.92 -5.78 -16.50
CA PHE A 316 10.60 -6.37 -16.30
C PHE A 316 9.93 -6.75 -17.61
N SER A 317 9.03 -7.71 -17.51
CA SER A 317 8.45 -8.41 -18.65
C SER A 317 7.04 -7.95 -19.00
N TYR A 318 6.69 -6.74 -18.56
CA TYR A 318 5.37 -6.17 -18.82
C TYR A 318 5.31 -5.63 -20.24
N SER A 319 4.21 -5.94 -20.94
CA SER A 319 3.94 -5.37 -22.26
C SER A 319 3.70 -3.86 -22.17
N ASP A 320 4.01 -3.14 -23.25
CA ASP A 320 3.71 -1.70 -23.33
C ASP A 320 2.23 -1.41 -23.11
N ALA A 321 1.33 -2.29 -23.58
CA ALA A 321 -0.10 -2.17 -23.35
C ALA A 321 -0.46 -2.23 -21.86
N GLN A 322 0.13 -3.15 -21.08
CA GLN A 322 -0.10 -3.24 -19.64
C GLN A 322 0.38 -1.98 -18.91
N LEU A 323 1.56 -1.47 -19.27
CA LEU A 323 2.11 -0.26 -18.69
C LEU A 323 1.25 0.97 -19.03
N ILE A 324 0.86 1.13 -20.29
CA ILE A 324 0.00 2.21 -20.77
C ILE A 324 -1.34 2.19 -20.03
N ASN A 325 -1.97 1.01 -19.88
CA ASN A 325 -3.23 0.88 -19.14
C ASN A 325 -3.08 1.28 -17.66
N CYS A 326 -2.00 0.85 -17.01
CA CYS A 326 -1.69 1.23 -15.63
C CYS A 326 -1.51 2.76 -15.50
N GLN A 327 -0.74 3.38 -16.40
CA GLN A 327 -0.55 4.84 -16.44
C GLN A 327 -1.87 5.58 -16.71
N HIS A 328 -2.72 5.07 -17.59
CA HIS A 328 -4.03 5.67 -17.88
C HIS A 328 -4.95 5.64 -16.66
N LEU A 329 -4.97 4.54 -15.90
CA LEU A 329 -5.72 4.45 -14.65
C LEU A 329 -5.26 5.52 -13.66
N MET A 330 -3.95 5.62 -13.43
CA MET A 330 -3.35 6.61 -12.52
C MET A 330 -3.62 8.05 -12.98
N ALA A 331 -3.44 8.34 -14.26
CA ALA A 331 -3.68 9.66 -14.83
C ALA A 331 -5.16 10.07 -14.69
N LYS A 332 -6.09 9.15 -14.99
CA LYS A 332 -7.53 9.35 -14.82
C LYS A 332 -7.88 9.67 -13.36
N ALA A 333 -7.36 8.88 -12.42
CA ALA A 333 -7.60 9.10 -11.00
C ALA A 333 -7.04 10.46 -10.54
N ALA A 334 -5.83 10.81 -10.96
CA ALA A 334 -5.16 12.04 -10.55
C ALA A 334 -5.87 13.31 -11.06
N LEU A 335 -6.37 13.29 -12.30
CA LEU A 335 -7.11 14.41 -12.87
C LEU A 335 -8.44 14.67 -12.15
N ARG A 336 -9.06 13.62 -11.60
CA ARG A 336 -10.32 13.72 -10.86
C ARG A 336 -10.12 14.04 -9.38
N ALA A 337 -8.96 13.68 -8.82
CA ALA A 337 -8.67 13.80 -7.39
C ALA A 337 -8.88 15.21 -6.82
N GLY A 338 -8.61 16.27 -7.60
CA GLY A 338 -8.83 17.65 -7.17
C GLY A 338 -10.29 18.12 -7.20
N SER A 339 -11.14 17.49 -8.02
CA SER A 339 -12.54 17.88 -8.24
C SER A 339 -13.55 16.96 -7.52
N MET A 340 -13.16 15.74 -7.16
CA MET A 340 -14.02 14.78 -6.48
C MET A 340 -14.32 15.19 -5.04
N GLU A 341 -15.40 14.68 -4.45
CA GLU A 341 -15.66 14.88 -3.01
C GLU A 341 -14.63 14.18 -2.11
N ASN A 342 -14.09 13.06 -2.57
CA ASN A 342 -13.14 12.22 -1.85
C ASN A 342 -11.70 12.70 -2.15
N LYS A 343 -11.24 13.72 -1.41
CA LYS A 343 -9.98 14.44 -1.66
C LYS A 343 -8.85 14.07 -0.71
N SER A 344 -8.97 13.02 0.10
CA SER A 344 -8.05 12.78 1.22
C SER A 344 -6.62 12.54 0.76
N THR A 345 -6.43 11.70 -0.26
CA THR A 345 -5.13 11.50 -0.90
C THR A 345 -4.62 12.78 -1.57
N TRP A 346 -5.48 13.56 -2.24
CA TRP A 346 -5.07 14.84 -2.82
C TRP A 346 -4.54 15.81 -1.74
N HIS A 347 -5.26 15.94 -0.62
CA HIS A 347 -4.86 16.79 0.49
C HIS A 347 -3.56 16.30 1.15
N LYS A 348 -3.41 14.99 1.36
CA LYS A 348 -2.19 14.38 1.91
C LYS A 348 -0.94 14.78 1.12
N TYR A 349 -0.99 14.68 -0.20
CA TYR A 349 0.15 15.00 -1.08
C TYR A 349 0.24 16.49 -1.46
N SER A 350 -0.73 17.32 -1.07
CA SER A 350 -0.66 18.78 -1.25
C SER A 350 0.19 19.45 -0.16
N ARG A 351 0.51 18.72 0.90
CA ARG A 351 1.26 19.24 2.04
C ARG A 351 2.73 19.49 1.68
N PRO A 352 3.39 20.48 2.32
CA PRO A 352 4.82 20.74 2.11
C PRO A 352 5.72 19.55 2.39
N GLN A 353 5.38 18.69 3.35
CA GLN A 353 6.12 17.47 3.69
C GLN A 353 6.19 16.46 2.54
N LYS A 354 5.21 16.51 1.62
CA LYS A 354 5.17 15.70 0.39
C LYS A 354 5.44 16.55 -0.86
N LEU A 355 6.08 17.71 -0.67
CA LEU A 355 6.47 18.67 -1.71
C LEU A 355 5.30 19.21 -2.57
N GLY A 356 4.06 19.16 -2.06
CA GLY A 356 2.88 19.69 -2.74
C GLY A 356 2.65 19.09 -4.13
N VAL A 357 3.07 17.84 -4.37
CA VAL A 357 3.09 17.22 -5.70
C VAL A 357 1.70 17.08 -6.33
N SER A 358 0.64 16.95 -5.52
CA SER A 358 -0.75 16.85 -6.02
C SER A 358 -1.33 18.19 -6.50
N SER A 359 -0.82 19.30 -5.97
CA SER A 359 -1.22 20.68 -6.33
C SER A 359 -0.17 21.41 -7.17
N GLY A 360 0.92 20.73 -7.54
CA GLY A 360 2.02 21.34 -8.27
C GLY A 360 1.67 21.68 -9.71
N SER A 361 2.37 22.66 -10.28
CA SER A 361 2.22 23.08 -11.69
C SER A 361 2.47 21.94 -12.69
N SER A 362 3.24 20.91 -12.30
CA SER A 362 3.44 19.71 -13.10
C SER A 362 2.14 18.97 -13.41
N MET A 363 1.17 18.98 -12.48
CA MET A 363 -0.14 18.35 -12.67
C MET A 363 -1.02 19.10 -13.68
N SER A 364 -0.98 20.44 -13.68
CA SER A 364 -1.77 21.26 -14.60
C SER A 364 -1.16 21.37 -15.99
N ASN A 365 0.17 21.35 -16.08
CA ASN A 365 0.90 21.66 -17.31
C ASN A 365 1.23 20.42 -18.15
N SER A 366 0.99 19.21 -17.63
CA SER A 366 1.29 17.98 -18.35
C SER A 366 0.38 17.79 -19.57
N LYS A 367 1.00 17.78 -20.75
CA LYS A 367 0.33 17.46 -22.02
C LYS A 367 -0.11 16.01 -22.04
N HIS A 368 0.65 15.10 -21.42
CA HIS A 368 0.29 13.70 -21.32
C HIS A 368 -0.99 13.52 -20.50
N LEU A 369 -1.08 14.11 -19.31
CA LEU A 369 -2.30 14.07 -18.49
C LEU A 369 -3.48 14.70 -19.25
N ALA A 370 -3.28 15.85 -19.89
CA ALA A 370 -4.32 16.48 -20.71
C ALA A 370 -4.79 15.58 -21.88
N ARG A 371 -3.90 14.79 -22.49
CA ARG A 371 -4.27 13.81 -23.53
C ARG A 371 -5.09 12.67 -22.95
N CYS A 372 -4.70 12.12 -21.80
CA CYS A 372 -5.48 11.11 -21.08
C CYS A 372 -6.88 11.62 -20.72
N MET A 373 -7.04 12.92 -20.42
CA MET A 373 -8.34 13.55 -20.21
C MET A 373 -9.23 13.51 -21.46
N ARG A 374 -8.69 13.85 -22.63
CA ARG A 374 -9.46 13.90 -23.89
C ARG A 374 -9.95 12.53 -24.34
N THR A 375 -9.17 11.48 -24.10
CA THR A 375 -9.58 10.09 -24.37
C THR A 375 -10.73 9.63 -23.46
N LEU A 376 -10.88 10.24 -22.28
CA LEU A 376 -11.99 9.91 -21.35
C LEU A 376 -13.31 10.54 -21.80
N SER A 377 -13.29 11.74 -22.38
CA SER A 377 -14.49 12.42 -22.88
C SER A 377 -15.10 11.77 -24.13
N THR A 378 -14.37 10.88 -24.82
CA THR A 378 -14.84 10.16 -26.00
C THR A 378 -15.44 8.77 -25.69
N GLN A 379 -15.41 8.34 -24.42
CA GLN A 379 -15.93 7.04 -23.97
C GLN A 379 -17.16 7.14 -23.04
N LEU A 380 -17.65 8.36 -22.80
CA LEU A 380 -18.95 8.67 -22.19
C LEU A 380 -19.87 9.17 -23.30
#